data_AF-A0A2D9C490-F1
#
_entry.id   AF-A0A2D9C490-F1
#
_cell.length_a   1.000
_cell.length_b   1.000
_cell.length_c   1.000
_cell.angle_alpha   90.00
_cell.angle_beta   90.00
_cell.angle_gamma   90.00
#
_symmetry.space_group_name_H-M   'P 1'
#
loop_
_entity.id
_entity.type
_entity.pdbx_description
1 polymer ?
#
loop_
_entity_poly.entity_id
_entity_poly.type
_entity_poly.pdbx_seq_one_letter_code
_entity_poly.pdbx_strand_id
1 'polypeptide(L)'
;MNIPIWPGSSSFAPGETPFGFYDKDLEFEKDADKVAKFCAQRLGYPIVDIELQDIQFYTAFEEAVTVYGNEIYAYKVRENYLSLEGAEDTIDINESLITPTLARIIAISEQYGVEAGSGGNVDWYDGMVELEEGKQEYDLNEWADKNIPHYKKGDLQIMRVFFESTPAIVRYYDPFAGGGAAGGDISAGLDTFGFGAYSAAGLDFVLMPVNYTIATVQAIEFNDTVRRSNFSFEVHNNKLRIFPIPRNIAGGTYKSVLKIQYLLKSEEASAAFSDGTGKIKVISDVPYVNPVYSDINSVGRSWIFEYTLALCKEMLGYVRGKYSTVPIPGADVTLNQSDLITAATSEKERLIDRLRAYLDETSREKLLERRTQESDFLEKELGRVPFTIYIG
;
A
#
# COMPACT_ATOMS: atom_id res chain seq x y z
N MET A 1 45.81 43.68 -3.45
CA MET A 1 45.04 42.81 -4.37
C MET A 1 43.66 43.45 -4.47
N ASN A 2 43.21 43.84 -5.65
CA ASN A 2 41.93 44.54 -5.81
C ASN A 2 40.82 43.48 -5.75
N ILE A 3 40.00 43.48 -4.71
CA ILE A 3 38.86 42.56 -4.61
C ILE A 3 37.83 43.06 -5.62
N PRO A 4 37.40 42.23 -6.60
CA PRO A 4 36.37 42.65 -7.53
C PRO A 4 35.05 42.90 -6.76
N ILE A 5 34.57 44.14 -6.83
CA ILE A 5 33.32 44.58 -6.21
C ILE A 5 32.20 44.48 -7.23
N TRP A 6 30.99 44.17 -6.78
CA TRP A 6 29.78 44.20 -7.60
C TRP A 6 29.66 45.50 -8.42
N PRO A 7 29.60 45.44 -9.77
CA PRO A 7 29.61 46.63 -10.62
C PRO A 7 28.26 47.37 -10.70
N GLY A 8 27.21 46.87 -10.04
CA GLY A 8 25.88 47.48 -10.00
C GLY A 8 24.87 46.92 -11.01
N SER A 9 25.33 46.14 -11.96
CA SER A 9 24.52 45.43 -12.97
C SER A 9 25.22 44.17 -13.41
N SER A 10 24.46 43.20 -13.87
CA SER A 10 24.96 41.99 -14.51
C SER A 10 24.25 41.77 -15.84
N SER A 11 24.78 40.85 -16.65
CA SER A 11 24.20 40.46 -17.92
C SER A 11 24.39 38.95 -18.04
N PHE A 12 23.36 38.20 -17.70
CA PHE A 12 23.44 36.75 -17.70
C PHE A 12 23.62 36.19 -19.12
N ALA A 13 24.50 35.21 -19.26
CA ALA A 13 24.62 34.39 -20.46
C ALA A 13 24.66 32.88 -20.15
N PRO A 14 24.13 32.01 -21.02
CA PRO A 14 24.26 30.57 -20.86
C PRO A 14 25.73 30.12 -20.70
N GLY A 15 26.00 29.28 -19.70
CA GLY A 15 27.32 28.81 -19.32
C GLY A 15 27.94 29.55 -18.12
N GLU A 16 27.26 30.56 -17.56
CA GLU A 16 27.71 31.29 -16.37
C GLU A 16 27.27 30.64 -15.04
N THR A 17 26.38 29.64 -15.08
CA THR A 17 26.04 28.81 -13.92
C THR A 17 26.94 27.57 -13.83
N PRO A 18 27.18 27.01 -12.64
CA PRO A 18 28.01 25.82 -12.48
C PRO A 18 27.46 24.54 -13.11
N PHE A 19 26.14 24.30 -13.02
CA PHE A 19 25.53 23.06 -13.50
C PHE A 19 24.81 23.22 -14.85
N GLY A 20 24.43 24.45 -15.22
CA GLY A 20 23.76 24.73 -16.48
C GLY A 20 22.36 24.13 -16.57
N PHE A 21 21.72 23.81 -15.44
CA PHE A 21 20.41 23.15 -15.43
C PHE A 21 19.31 24.02 -16.02
N TYR A 22 19.39 25.34 -15.79
CA TYR A 22 18.35 26.30 -16.17
C TYR A 22 18.82 27.31 -17.23
N ASP A 23 20.04 27.19 -17.74
CA ASP A 23 20.66 28.15 -18.66
C ASP A 23 19.91 28.30 -20.00
N LYS A 24 19.12 27.30 -20.39
CA LYS A 24 18.33 27.33 -21.63
C LYS A 24 16.92 27.89 -21.43
N ASP A 25 16.54 28.21 -20.19
CA ASP A 25 15.23 28.75 -19.87
C ASP A 25 15.25 30.29 -19.98
N LEU A 26 14.46 30.82 -20.92
CA LEU A 26 14.37 32.26 -21.20
C LEU A 26 13.83 33.08 -20.01
N GLU A 27 13.05 32.47 -19.11
CA GLU A 27 12.58 33.17 -17.92
C GLU A 27 13.65 33.20 -16.83
N PHE A 28 14.45 32.13 -16.71
CA PHE A 28 15.60 32.10 -15.82
C PHE A 28 16.62 33.16 -16.21
N GLU A 29 16.96 33.28 -17.51
CA GLU A 29 17.86 34.33 -18.02
C GLU A 29 17.38 35.74 -17.63
N LYS A 30 16.08 36.02 -17.82
CA LYS A 30 15.50 37.34 -17.52
C LYS A 30 15.46 37.66 -16.03
N ASP A 31 15.24 36.65 -15.19
CA ASP A 31 15.11 36.83 -13.76
C ASP A 31 16.46 36.76 -13.05
N ALA A 32 17.49 36.12 -13.62
CA ALA A 32 18.84 36.04 -13.06
C ALA A 32 19.41 37.43 -12.75
N ASP A 33 19.37 38.38 -13.70
CA ASP A 33 19.86 39.75 -13.48
C ASP A 33 19.02 40.54 -12.47
N LYS A 34 17.71 40.28 -12.43
CA LYS A 34 16.82 40.93 -11.45
C LYS A 34 17.09 40.40 -10.04
N VAL A 35 17.32 39.10 -9.89
CA VAL A 35 17.63 38.45 -8.62
C VAL A 35 19.01 38.88 -8.12
N ALA A 36 20.01 38.96 -9.00
CA ALA A 36 21.32 39.48 -8.65
C ALA A 36 21.21 40.94 -8.13
N LYS A 37 20.47 41.79 -8.83
CA LYS A 37 20.19 43.17 -8.38
C LYS A 37 19.41 43.21 -7.07
N PHE A 38 18.38 42.38 -6.89
CA PHE A 38 17.60 42.29 -5.65
C PHE A 38 18.48 41.87 -4.47
N CYS A 39 19.30 40.84 -4.63
CA CYS A 39 20.21 40.37 -3.58
C CYS A 39 21.25 41.44 -3.23
N ALA A 40 21.87 42.07 -4.23
CA ALA A 40 22.82 43.16 -4.02
C ALA A 40 22.18 44.33 -3.25
N GLN A 41 20.97 44.76 -3.62
CA GLN A 41 20.27 45.86 -2.93
C GLN A 41 19.94 45.51 -1.48
N ARG A 42 19.52 44.27 -1.21
CA ARG A 42 19.21 43.80 0.15
C ARG A 42 20.45 43.63 1.03
N LEU A 43 21.61 43.36 0.42
CA LEU A 43 22.90 43.26 1.10
C LEU A 43 23.52 44.65 1.40
N GLY A 44 22.97 45.73 0.82
CA GLY A 44 23.35 47.11 1.15
C GLY A 44 23.95 47.92 0.00
N TYR A 45 24.06 47.38 -1.22
CA TYR A 45 24.52 48.14 -2.38
C TYR A 45 23.46 49.19 -2.80
N PRO A 46 23.84 50.44 -3.15
CA PRO A 46 25.21 50.95 -3.37
C PRO A 46 25.84 51.65 -2.15
N ILE A 47 25.24 51.54 -0.96
CA ILE A 47 25.75 52.21 0.25
C ILE A 47 26.99 51.49 0.80
N VAL A 48 26.99 50.17 0.70
CA VAL A 48 28.11 49.29 1.09
C VAL A 48 28.57 48.51 -0.13
N ASP A 49 29.89 48.39 -0.27
CA ASP A 49 30.48 47.55 -1.31
C ASP A 49 30.22 46.07 -1.03
N ILE A 50 29.92 45.33 -2.10
CA ILE A 50 29.64 43.89 -2.04
C ILE A 50 30.74 43.15 -2.77
N GLU A 51 31.42 42.26 -2.04
CA GLU A 51 32.55 41.47 -2.54
C GLU A 51 32.12 40.18 -3.29
N LEU A 52 30.93 40.21 -3.92
CA LEU A 52 30.40 39.14 -4.77
C LEU A 52 30.31 39.65 -6.21
N GLN A 53 30.61 38.76 -7.16
CA GLN A 53 30.39 38.97 -8.59
C GLN A 53 29.06 38.32 -9.01
N ASP A 54 28.66 38.63 -10.23
CA ASP A 54 27.51 38.04 -10.94
C ASP A 54 27.49 36.52 -10.90
N ILE A 55 28.62 35.87 -11.14
CA ILE A 55 28.74 34.40 -11.14
C ILE A 55 28.31 33.80 -9.78
N GLN A 56 28.64 34.44 -8.65
CA GLN A 56 28.20 33.93 -7.34
C GLN A 56 26.69 34.10 -7.16
N PHE A 57 26.10 35.22 -7.61
CA PHE A 57 24.64 35.40 -7.55
C PHE A 57 23.91 34.36 -8.41
N TYR A 58 24.41 34.08 -9.62
CA TYR A 58 23.83 33.06 -10.50
C TYR A 58 23.96 31.65 -9.93
N THR A 59 25.10 31.34 -9.30
CA THR A 59 25.31 30.06 -8.60
C THR A 59 24.28 29.86 -7.49
N ALA A 60 24.08 30.86 -6.62
CA ALA A 60 23.06 30.76 -5.57
C ALA A 60 21.63 30.68 -6.13
N PHE A 61 21.37 31.33 -7.26
CA PHE A 61 20.04 31.27 -7.88
C PHE A 61 19.76 29.89 -8.47
N GLU A 62 20.70 29.29 -9.21
CA GLU A 62 20.60 27.92 -9.71
C GLU A 62 20.38 26.93 -8.55
N GLU A 63 21.20 27.03 -7.49
CA GLU A 63 21.07 26.18 -6.30
C GLU A 63 19.69 26.34 -5.64
N ALA A 64 19.19 27.56 -5.48
CA ALA A 64 17.89 27.81 -4.88
C ALA A 64 16.73 27.19 -5.66
N VAL A 65 16.77 27.24 -7.00
CA VAL A 65 15.76 26.61 -7.86
C VAL A 65 15.81 25.08 -7.71
N THR A 66 17.01 24.49 -7.69
CA THR A 66 17.17 23.04 -7.51
C THR A 66 16.71 22.58 -6.12
N VAL A 67 17.05 23.31 -5.06
CA VAL A 67 16.59 23.00 -3.69
C VAL A 67 15.07 23.07 -3.60
N TYR A 68 14.44 24.10 -4.18
CA TYR A 68 12.98 24.20 -4.23
C TYR A 68 12.35 23.00 -4.93
N GLY A 69 12.86 22.63 -6.11
CA GLY A 69 12.40 21.46 -6.84
C GLY A 69 12.51 20.16 -6.05
N ASN A 70 13.66 19.94 -5.42
CA ASN A 70 13.92 18.74 -4.61
C ASN A 70 12.95 18.62 -3.43
N GLU A 71 12.64 19.70 -2.73
CA GLU A 71 11.67 19.69 -1.62
C GLU A 71 10.24 19.37 -2.13
N ILE A 72 9.84 19.94 -3.27
CA ILE A 72 8.52 19.66 -3.87
C ILE A 72 8.42 18.21 -4.34
N TYR A 73 9.43 17.70 -5.03
CA TYR A 73 9.41 16.33 -5.54
C TYR A 73 9.57 15.30 -4.42
N ALA A 74 10.42 15.53 -3.42
CA ALA A 74 10.49 14.66 -2.24
C ALA A 74 9.13 14.58 -1.53
N TYR A 75 8.43 15.71 -1.42
CA TYR A 75 7.07 15.75 -0.89
C TYR A 75 6.09 14.94 -1.76
N LYS A 76 6.13 15.10 -3.09
CA LYS A 76 5.26 14.37 -4.01
C LYS A 76 5.50 12.87 -4.02
N VAL A 77 6.77 12.45 -3.95
CA VAL A 77 7.14 11.05 -3.78
C VAL A 77 6.52 10.54 -2.48
N ARG A 78 6.76 11.21 -1.35
CA ARG A 78 6.20 10.80 -0.05
C ARG A 78 4.68 10.66 -0.06
N GLU A 79 3.98 11.61 -0.69
CA GLU A 79 2.51 11.61 -0.77
C GLU A 79 1.95 10.47 -1.63
N ASN A 80 2.65 10.07 -2.70
CA ASN A 80 2.11 9.14 -3.70
C ASN A 80 2.84 7.80 -3.80
N TYR A 81 3.89 7.59 -3.00
CA TYR A 81 4.76 6.42 -3.10
C TYR A 81 4.00 5.10 -3.08
N LEU A 82 3.01 4.96 -2.20
CA LEU A 82 2.19 3.74 -2.10
C LEU A 82 1.48 3.38 -3.42
N SER A 83 1.10 4.38 -4.21
CA SER A 83 0.48 4.17 -5.52
C SER A 83 1.49 4.03 -6.67
N LEU A 84 2.71 4.55 -6.49
CA LEU A 84 3.79 4.47 -7.49
C LEU A 84 4.61 3.18 -7.35
N GLU A 85 4.67 2.60 -6.15
CA GLU A 85 5.41 1.39 -5.88
C GLU A 85 4.88 0.23 -6.75
N GLY A 86 5.76 -0.33 -7.58
CA GLY A 86 5.41 -1.36 -8.56
C GLY A 86 4.90 -0.85 -9.91
N ALA A 87 4.76 0.47 -10.10
CA ALA A 87 4.52 1.08 -11.40
C ALA A 87 5.81 1.12 -12.25
N GLU A 88 5.66 1.35 -13.57
CA GLU A 88 6.78 1.46 -14.50
C GLU A 88 7.66 2.68 -14.21
N ASP A 89 8.98 2.51 -14.30
CA ASP A 89 9.98 3.56 -14.05
C ASP A 89 10.25 4.46 -15.27
N THR A 90 9.67 4.16 -16.43
CA THR A 90 9.89 4.90 -17.69
C THR A 90 8.91 6.05 -17.93
N ILE A 91 7.89 6.22 -17.09
CA ILE A 91 6.85 7.22 -17.28
C ILE A 91 7.37 8.59 -16.81
N ASP A 92 7.09 9.64 -17.58
CA ASP A 92 7.34 11.00 -17.14
C ASP A 92 6.34 11.39 -16.04
N ILE A 93 6.82 11.42 -14.79
CA ILE A 93 5.98 11.69 -13.63
C ILE A 93 5.81 13.19 -13.41
N ASN A 94 6.72 14.04 -13.90
CA ASN A 94 6.77 15.47 -13.59
C ASN A 94 5.48 16.22 -13.96
N GLU A 95 4.91 15.90 -15.12
CA GLU A 95 3.69 16.54 -15.65
C GLU A 95 2.42 15.68 -15.46
N SER A 96 2.56 14.48 -14.90
CA SER A 96 1.46 13.53 -14.79
C SER A 96 0.64 13.73 -13.51
N LEU A 97 -0.69 13.54 -13.61
CA LEU A 97 -1.55 13.49 -12.43
C LEU A 97 -1.55 12.09 -11.83
N ILE A 98 -0.96 11.94 -10.64
CA ILE A 98 -0.96 10.65 -9.94
C ILE A 98 -2.32 10.40 -9.30
N THR A 99 -3.00 9.36 -9.80
CA THR A 99 -4.28 8.90 -9.26
C THR A 99 -4.03 7.76 -8.27
N PRO A 100 -4.56 7.82 -7.03
CA PRO A 100 -4.49 6.71 -6.10
C PRO A 100 -5.08 5.44 -6.70
N THR A 101 -4.36 4.34 -6.59
CA THR A 101 -4.85 3.03 -7.04
C THR A 101 -4.92 2.05 -5.88
N LEU A 102 -5.85 1.10 -5.96
CA LEU A 102 -5.93 -0.01 -5.01
C LEU A 102 -4.97 -1.15 -5.38
N ALA A 103 -4.26 -1.07 -6.51
CA ALA A 103 -3.45 -2.15 -7.04
C ALA A 103 -2.40 -2.63 -6.03
N ARG A 104 -1.66 -1.69 -5.41
CA ARG A 104 -0.66 -2.04 -4.39
C ARG A 104 -1.29 -2.60 -3.11
N ILE A 105 -2.43 -2.06 -2.70
CA ILE A 105 -3.17 -2.55 -1.52
C ILE A 105 -3.65 -3.98 -1.76
N ILE A 106 -4.16 -4.27 -2.95
CA ILE A 106 -4.56 -5.63 -3.35
C ILE A 106 -3.35 -6.54 -3.34
N ALA A 107 -2.23 -6.15 -3.96
CA ALA A 107 -1.00 -6.94 -3.97
C ALA A 107 -0.47 -7.26 -2.56
N ILE A 108 -0.51 -6.30 -1.63
CA ILE A 108 -0.16 -6.56 -0.22
C ILE A 108 -1.17 -7.50 0.45
N SER A 109 -2.44 -7.40 0.05
CA SER A 109 -3.55 -8.18 0.61
C SER A 109 -3.64 -9.59 0.02
N GLU A 110 -2.97 -9.88 -1.10
CA GLU A 110 -2.99 -11.19 -1.76
C GLU A 110 -2.51 -12.31 -0.83
N GLN A 111 -1.49 -12.06 0.00
CA GLN A 111 -1.03 -13.03 1.01
C GLN A 111 -2.11 -13.37 2.03
N TYR A 112 -2.88 -12.38 2.48
CA TYR A 112 -4.03 -12.62 3.34
C TYR A 112 -5.15 -13.38 2.61
N GLY A 113 -5.33 -13.10 1.31
CA GLY A 113 -6.24 -13.85 0.44
C GLY A 113 -5.86 -15.33 0.35
N VAL A 114 -4.57 -15.62 0.19
CA VAL A 114 -4.03 -16.99 0.15
C VAL A 114 -4.39 -17.73 1.43
N GLU A 115 -4.20 -17.10 2.60
CA GLU A 115 -4.52 -17.72 3.89
C GLU A 115 -6.04 -17.90 4.10
N ALA A 116 -6.84 -16.97 3.60
CA ALA A 116 -8.30 -17.03 3.68
C ALA A 116 -8.94 -17.97 2.65
N GLY A 117 -8.21 -18.42 1.63
CA GLY A 117 -8.72 -19.26 0.54
C GLY A 117 -9.68 -18.54 -0.42
N SER A 118 -9.64 -17.21 -0.46
CA SER A 118 -10.54 -16.38 -1.29
C SER A 118 -9.87 -15.83 -2.55
N GLY A 119 -8.59 -16.17 -2.80
CA GLY A 119 -7.77 -15.72 -3.92
C GLY A 119 -6.29 -15.64 -3.49
N GLY A 120 -5.40 -15.09 -4.32
CA GLY A 120 -4.02 -14.82 -3.91
C GLY A 120 -2.97 -15.11 -4.98
N ASN A 121 -1.71 -15.08 -4.56
CA ASN A 121 -0.52 -15.21 -5.42
C ASN A 121 0.20 -16.56 -5.31
N VAL A 122 -0.29 -17.48 -4.46
CA VAL A 122 0.25 -18.83 -4.28
C VAL A 122 -0.86 -19.85 -4.47
N ASP A 123 -0.55 -20.95 -5.17
CA ASP A 123 -1.50 -22.02 -5.42
C ASP A 123 -1.67 -22.94 -4.20
N TRP A 124 -2.90 -23.40 -4.00
CA TRP A 124 -3.21 -24.48 -3.07
C TRP A 124 -3.14 -25.81 -3.79
N TYR A 125 -2.44 -26.78 -3.20
CA TYR A 125 -2.32 -28.11 -3.75
C TYR A 125 -3.24 -29.09 -3.03
N ASP A 126 -3.73 -30.07 -3.79
CA ASP A 126 -4.50 -31.19 -3.26
C ASP A 126 -3.57 -32.35 -2.90
N GLY A 127 -3.74 -32.89 -1.70
CA GLY A 127 -3.06 -34.09 -1.20
C GLY A 127 -4.05 -35.19 -0.86
N MET A 128 -3.67 -36.44 -1.09
CA MET A 128 -4.45 -37.61 -0.68
C MET A 128 -3.68 -38.41 0.37
N VAL A 129 -4.25 -38.52 1.56
CA VAL A 129 -3.69 -39.26 2.70
C VAL A 129 -4.45 -40.58 2.84
N GLU A 130 -3.75 -41.71 2.77
CA GLU A 130 -4.34 -43.02 2.99
C GLU A 130 -4.66 -43.22 4.47
N LEU A 131 -5.88 -43.65 4.78
CA LEU A 131 -6.30 -43.94 6.15
C LEU A 131 -6.04 -45.41 6.48
N GLU A 132 -5.51 -45.67 7.67
CA GLU A 132 -5.26 -47.01 8.19
C GLU A 132 -6.29 -47.37 9.25
N GLU A 133 -6.73 -48.64 9.27
CA GLU A 133 -7.70 -49.10 10.24
C GLU A 133 -7.13 -49.08 11.66
N GLY A 134 -7.89 -48.51 12.60
CA GLY A 134 -7.46 -48.40 14.00
C GLY A 134 -6.45 -47.28 14.28
N LYS A 135 -5.99 -46.54 13.25
CA LYS A 135 -5.03 -45.44 13.41
C LYS A 135 -5.73 -44.08 13.46
N GLN A 136 -5.46 -43.35 14.53
CA GLN A 136 -6.08 -42.05 14.79
C GLN A 136 -5.18 -40.86 14.42
N GLU A 137 -3.87 -41.02 14.55
CA GLU A 137 -2.88 -39.95 14.35
C GLU A 137 -2.06 -40.20 13.07
N TYR A 138 -1.93 -39.16 12.27
CA TYR A 138 -1.22 -39.16 10.98
C TYR A 138 -0.17 -38.04 11.00
N ASP A 139 1.09 -38.38 10.75
CA ASP A 139 2.16 -37.39 10.56
C ASP A 139 2.21 -36.97 9.10
N LEU A 140 1.80 -35.73 8.83
CA LEU A 140 1.71 -35.21 7.46
C LEU A 140 3.07 -34.77 6.92
N ASN A 141 4.10 -34.63 7.76
CA ASN A 141 5.46 -34.43 7.27
C ASN A 141 6.00 -35.71 6.62
N GLU A 142 5.74 -36.87 7.22
CA GLU A 142 6.15 -38.17 6.63
C GLU A 142 5.40 -38.44 5.33
N TRP A 143 4.13 -38.05 5.25
CA TRP A 143 3.36 -38.10 4.01
C TRP A 143 3.94 -37.17 2.94
N ALA A 144 4.30 -35.93 3.30
CA ALA A 144 4.88 -34.96 2.38
C ALA A 144 6.25 -35.40 1.85
N ASP A 145 7.13 -35.94 2.72
CA ASP A 145 8.44 -36.49 2.33
C ASP A 145 8.33 -37.58 1.25
N LYS A 146 7.25 -38.36 1.24
CA LYS A 146 7.02 -39.46 0.29
C LYS A 146 6.36 -39.02 -1.02
N ASN A 147 5.48 -38.01 -0.97
CA ASN A 147 4.60 -37.65 -2.08
C ASN A 147 4.99 -36.37 -2.81
N ILE A 148 5.77 -35.49 -2.19
CA ILE A 148 6.15 -34.18 -2.75
C ILE A 148 7.63 -34.22 -3.16
N PRO A 149 7.95 -34.07 -4.45
CA PRO A 149 9.34 -33.98 -4.91
C PRO A 149 10.05 -32.79 -4.27
N HIS A 150 11.27 -32.99 -3.76
CA HIS A 150 12.10 -31.94 -3.16
C HIS A 150 11.50 -31.24 -1.92
N TYR A 151 10.58 -31.90 -1.20
CA TYR A 151 10.02 -31.36 0.04
C TYR A 151 11.09 -31.05 1.09
N LYS A 152 10.99 -29.86 1.70
CA LYS A 152 11.80 -29.47 2.86
C LYS A 152 11.02 -29.77 4.13
N LYS A 153 11.65 -30.43 5.09
CA LYS A 153 11.00 -30.79 6.35
C LYS A 153 10.47 -29.54 7.09
N GLY A 154 9.17 -29.50 7.34
CA GLY A 154 8.47 -28.39 8.02
C GLY A 154 7.90 -27.31 7.11
N ASP A 155 8.02 -27.50 5.79
CA ASP A 155 7.54 -26.57 4.77
C ASP A 155 6.04 -26.70 4.49
N LEU A 156 5.41 -27.77 4.96
CA LEU A 156 3.98 -28.01 4.77
C LEU A 156 3.14 -27.12 5.71
N GLN A 157 2.15 -26.45 5.14
CA GLN A 157 1.06 -25.80 5.84
C GLN A 157 -0.28 -26.37 5.36
N ILE A 158 -1.15 -26.75 6.30
CA ILE A 158 -2.44 -27.36 5.98
C ILE A 158 -3.49 -26.28 6.02
N MET A 159 -4.19 -26.09 4.91
CA MET A 159 -5.24 -25.08 4.77
C MET A 159 -6.60 -25.68 5.06
N ARG A 160 -6.90 -26.86 4.50
CA ARG A 160 -8.20 -27.51 4.65
C ARG A 160 -8.08 -29.02 4.70
N VAL A 161 -8.88 -29.65 5.56
CA VAL A 161 -9.00 -31.10 5.68
C VAL A 161 -10.43 -31.49 5.34
N PHE A 162 -10.62 -32.34 4.33
CA PHE A 162 -11.94 -32.81 3.91
C PHE A 162 -12.32 -34.09 4.64
N PHE A 163 -12.57 -33.98 5.95
CA PHE A 163 -13.05 -35.08 6.78
C PHE A 163 -14.50 -34.85 7.18
N GLU A 164 -15.40 -35.10 6.24
CA GLU A 164 -16.84 -34.86 6.39
C GLU A 164 -17.61 -36.19 6.31
N SER A 165 -18.75 -36.25 7.01
CA SER A 165 -19.67 -37.37 6.89
C SER A 165 -20.28 -37.41 5.49
N THR A 166 -20.78 -38.57 5.08
CA THR A 166 -21.57 -38.68 3.85
C THR A 166 -22.80 -37.78 3.94
N PRO A 167 -23.13 -37.00 2.89
CA PRO A 167 -24.29 -36.11 2.90
C PRO A 167 -25.57 -36.85 3.31
N ALA A 168 -26.36 -36.24 4.22
CA ALA A 168 -27.55 -36.85 4.78
C ALA A 168 -28.63 -37.19 3.74
N ILE A 169 -28.61 -36.52 2.58
CA ILE A 169 -29.49 -36.82 1.44
C ILE A 169 -29.34 -38.27 0.94
N VAL A 170 -28.16 -38.89 1.09
CA VAL A 170 -27.96 -40.30 0.69
C VAL A 170 -28.80 -41.23 1.57
N ARG A 171 -29.07 -40.85 2.82
CA ARG A 171 -29.89 -41.61 3.77
C ARG A 171 -31.37 -41.21 3.76
N TYR A 172 -31.73 -40.15 3.04
CA TYR A 172 -33.12 -39.76 2.86
C TYR A 172 -33.94 -40.84 2.16
N TYR A 173 -33.33 -41.58 1.23
CA TYR A 173 -33.99 -42.69 0.53
C TYR A 173 -33.77 -44.06 1.21
N ASP A 174 -33.15 -44.09 2.40
CA ASP A 174 -33.00 -45.31 3.17
C ASP A 174 -34.38 -45.76 3.68
N PRO A 175 -34.81 -47.01 3.41
CA PRO A 175 -36.09 -47.53 3.87
C PRO A 175 -36.24 -47.49 5.39
N PHE A 176 -35.18 -47.34 6.18
CA PHE A 176 -35.23 -47.22 7.63
C PHE A 176 -35.04 -45.80 8.18
N ALA A 177 -34.56 -44.84 7.37
CA ALA A 177 -34.15 -43.52 7.89
C ALA A 177 -34.88 -42.31 7.28
N GLY A 178 -35.43 -42.40 6.06
CA GLY A 178 -35.98 -41.20 5.42
C GLY A 178 -37.19 -41.35 4.49
N GLY A 179 -37.69 -42.56 4.25
CA GLY A 179 -38.93 -42.72 3.47
C GLY A 179 -39.71 -44.01 3.67
N GLY A 180 -39.06 -45.11 4.09
CA GLY A 180 -39.72 -46.43 4.12
C GLY A 180 -40.33 -46.87 5.45
N ALA A 181 -39.77 -46.47 6.60
CA ALA A 181 -40.16 -47.04 7.90
C ALA A 181 -40.44 -45.98 8.99
N ALA A 182 -39.78 -44.82 8.93
CA ALA A 182 -40.10 -43.69 9.81
C ALA A 182 -41.21 -42.78 9.22
N GLY A 183 -41.45 -42.89 7.90
CA GLY A 183 -42.61 -42.33 7.20
C GLY A 183 -43.82 -43.28 7.20
N GLY A 184 -43.94 -44.09 8.27
CA GLY A 184 -45.01 -45.07 8.44
C GLY A 184 -46.43 -44.49 8.37
N ASP A 185 -46.62 -43.17 8.29
CA ASP A 185 -47.94 -42.57 8.09
C ASP A 185 -48.34 -42.40 6.61
N ILE A 186 -47.38 -42.22 5.69
CA ILE A 186 -47.71 -42.02 4.26
C ILE A 186 -47.69 -43.37 3.53
N SER A 187 -46.68 -44.19 3.77
CA SER A 187 -46.57 -45.53 3.17
C SER A 187 -47.61 -46.50 3.74
N ALA A 188 -47.89 -46.44 5.07
CA ALA A 188 -49.00 -47.22 5.62
C ALA A 188 -50.35 -46.61 5.22
N GLY A 189 -50.47 -45.28 5.08
CA GLY A 189 -51.64 -44.62 4.51
C GLY A 189 -51.98 -45.15 3.12
N LEU A 190 -51.00 -45.23 2.23
CA LEU A 190 -51.12 -45.76 0.86
C LEU A 190 -51.38 -47.27 0.82
N ASP A 191 -50.84 -48.03 1.78
CA ASP A 191 -51.18 -49.44 1.98
C ASP A 191 -52.66 -49.61 2.39
N THR A 192 -53.19 -48.72 3.25
CA THR A 192 -54.64 -48.67 3.58
C THR A 192 -55.55 -48.36 2.38
N PHE A 193 -55.04 -47.66 1.36
CA PHE A 193 -55.74 -47.39 0.09
C PHE A 193 -55.52 -48.47 -0.99
N GLY A 194 -54.80 -49.56 -0.66
CA GLY A 194 -54.60 -50.70 -1.58
C GLY A 194 -53.46 -50.51 -2.60
N PHE A 195 -52.58 -49.53 -2.39
CA PHE A 195 -51.45 -49.24 -3.29
C PHE A 195 -50.14 -49.94 -2.90
N GLY A 196 -50.11 -50.69 -1.78
CA GLY A 196 -48.90 -51.37 -1.29
C GLY A 196 -48.27 -52.39 -2.25
N ALA A 197 -49.02 -52.88 -3.24
CA ALA A 197 -48.53 -53.83 -4.25
C ALA A 197 -47.84 -53.18 -5.47
N TYR A 198 -47.94 -51.85 -5.64
CA TYR A 198 -47.38 -51.14 -6.81
C TYR A 198 -45.99 -50.53 -6.55
N SER A 199 -45.49 -50.64 -5.31
CA SER A 199 -44.20 -50.11 -4.88
C SER A 199 -43.27 -51.27 -4.56
N ALA A 200 -42.54 -51.76 -5.57
CA ALA A 200 -41.48 -52.73 -5.33
C ALA A 200 -40.38 -52.03 -4.50
N ALA A 201 -40.33 -52.38 -3.22
CA ALA A 201 -39.34 -51.95 -2.24
C ALA A 201 -39.50 -50.54 -1.62
N GLY A 202 -40.73 -50.09 -1.34
CA GLY A 202 -40.96 -48.96 -0.42
C GLY A 202 -40.39 -47.62 -0.88
N LEU A 203 -40.22 -47.46 -2.19
CA LEU A 203 -39.76 -46.23 -2.84
C LEU A 203 -40.97 -45.55 -3.48
N ASP A 204 -41.80 -44.92 -2.66
CA ASP A 204 -42.88 -44.07 -3.15
C ASP A 204 -42.32 -42.68 -3.49
N PHE A 205 -42.26 -42.37 -4.78
CA PHE A 205 -41.95 -41.03 -5.28
C PHE A 205 -43.17 -40.11 -5.15
N VAL A 206 -43.71 -39.95 -3.95
CA VAL A 206 -44.69 -38.91 -3.68
C VAL A 206 -43.96 -37.56 -3.73
N LEU A 207 -44.50 -36.60 -4.47
CA LEU A 207 -43.94 -35.25 -4.57
C LEU A 207 -44.08 -34.56 -3.21
N MET A 208 -43.04 -34.70 -2.37
CA MET A 208 -43.00 -34.13 -1.03
C MET A 208 -42.68 -32.63 -1.09
N PRO A 209 -43.28 -31.80 -0.23
CA PRO A 209 -42.90 -30.40 -0.11
C PRO A 209 -41.42 -30.23 0.28
N VAL A 210 -40.76 -29.20 -0.28
CA VAL A 210 -39.33 -28.91 -0.03
C VAL A 210 -39.04 -28.71 1.47
N ASN A 211 -39.96 -28.10 2.21
CA ASN A 211 -39.82 -27.91 3.66
C ASN A 211 -39.75 -29.23 4.44
N TYR A 212 -40.47 -30.27 4.00
CA TYR A 212 -40.40 -31.60 4.62
C TYR A 212 -39.05 -32.27 4.35
N THR A 213 -38.53 -32.11 3.13
CA THR A 213 -37.22 -32.65 2.74
C THR A 213 -36.10 -32.00 3.57
N ILE A 214 -36.11 -30.67 3.71
CA ILE A 214 -35.12 -29.95 4.52
C ILE A 214 -35.20 -30.36 5.99
N ALA A 215 -36.40 -30.44 6.57
CA ALA A 215 -36.57 -30.83 7.97
C ALA A 215 -36.08 -32.25 8.25
N THR A 216 -36.32 -33.18 7.32
CA THR A 216 -35.87 -34.58 7.43
C THR A 216 -34.35 -34.69 7.32
N VAL A 217 -33.73 -33.97 6.39
CA VAL A 217 -32.26 -33.90 6.26
C VAL A 217 -31.62 -33.35 7.53
N GLN A 218 -32.15 -32.25 8.08
CA GLN A 218 -31.67 -31.69 9.34
C GLN A 218 -31.83 -32.66 10.52
N ALA A 219 -32.96 -33.38 10.59
CA ALA A 219 -33.20 -34.37 11.62
C ALA A 219 -32.17 -35.51 11.56
N ILE A 220 -31.79 -35.97 10.36
CA ILE A 220 -30.77 -37.00 10.16
C ILE A 220 -29.40 -36.48 10.61
N GLU A 221 -28.99 -35.27 10.21
CA GLU A 221 -27.69 -34.69 10.60
C GLU A 221 -27.58 -34.47 12.11
N PHE A 222 -28.66 -33.99 12.74
CA PHE A 222 -28.69 -33.83 14.20
C PHE A 222 -28.68 -35.18 14.91
N ASN A 223 -29.39 -36.18 14.37
CA ASN A 223 -29.36 -37.53 14.91
C ASN A 223 -27.94 -38.13 14.86
N ASP A 224 -27.23 -37.95 13.75
CA ASP A 224 -25.86 -38.41 13.59
C ASP A 224 -24.89 -37.66 14.52
N THR A 225 -25.10 -36.36 14.73
CA THR A 225 -24.29 -35.56 15.67
C THR A 225 -24.50 -35.99 17.13
N VAL A 226 -25.74 -36.31 17.53
CA VAL A 226 -26.09 -36.61 18.92
C VAL A 226 -25.93 -38.10 19.26
N ARG A 227 -26.33 -38.99 18.36
CA ARG A 227 -26.36 -40.45 18.60
C ARG A 227 -25.13 -41.18 18.08
N ARG A 228 -24.38 -40.58 17.15
CA ARG A 228 -23.13 -41.15 16.63
C ARG A 228 -21.95 -40.25 16.99
N SER A 229 -20.75 -40.76 16.77
CA SER A 229 -19.54 -39.95 16.88
C SER A 229 -19.49 -38.97 15.73
N ASN A 230 -19.67 -37.68 16.02
CA ASN A 230 -19.51 -36.63 15.02
C ASN A 230 -18.09 -36.66 14.43
N PHE A 231 -17.99 -36.38 13.13
CA PHE A 231 -16.71 -36.27 12.46
C PHE A 231 -16.02 -34.99 12.91
N SER A 232 -14.85 -35.11 13.51
CA SER A 232 -13.99 -34.02 13.92
C SER A 232 -12.54 -34.33 13.60
N PHE A 233 -11.74 -33.29 13.47
CA PHE A 233 -10.31 -33.40 13.29
C PHE A 233 -9.59 -32.28 14.04
N GLU A 234 -8.36 -32.56 14.44
CA GLU A 234 -7.46 -31.61 15.08
C GLU A 234 -6.12 -31.67 14.34
N VAL A 235 -5.54 -30.51 14.05
CA VAL A 235 -4.21 -30.41 13.45
C VAL A 235 -3.30 -29.68 14.43
N HIS A 236 -2.24 -30.36 14.87
CA HIS A 236 -1.21 -29.77 15.71
C HIS A 236 0.16 -30.03 15.11
N ASN A 237 0.84 -28.98 14.64
CA ASN A 237 2.19 -29.06 14.10
C ASN A 237 2.35 -30.19 13.05
N ASN A 238 1.49 -30.16 12.01
CA ASN A 238 1.42 -31.16 10.94
C ASN A 238 1.12 -32.59 11.38
N LYS A 239 0.68 -32.80 12.62
CA LYS A 239 0.06 -34.04 13.08
C LYS A 239 -1.44 -33.89 13.02
N LEU A 240 -2.07 -34.67 12.15
CA LEU A 240 -3.51 -34.72 11.99
C LEU A 240 -4.07 -35.85 12.88
N ARG A 241 -4.96 -35.49 13.79
CA ARG A 241 -5.74 -36.43 14.58
C ARG A 241 -7.18 -36.38 14.10
N ILE A 242 -7.72 -37.52 13.68
CA ILE A 242 -9.10 -37.63 13.21
C ILE A 242 -9.98 -38.37 14.22
N PHE A 243 -11.26 -38.06 14.26
CA PHE A 243 -12.24 -38.76 15.09
C PHE A 243 -13.61 -38.79 14.38
N PRO A 244 -14.31 -39.92 14.30
CA PRO A 244 -14.00 -41.22 14.89
C PRO A 244 -12.83 -41.95 14.23
N ILE A 245 -12.23 -42.89 14.97
CA ILE A 245 -11.14 -43.75 14.47
C ILE A 245 -11.65 -44.56 13.26
N PRO A 246 -10.96 -44.56 12.11
CA PRO A 246 -11.35 -45.35 10.95
C PRO A 246 -11.48 -46.84 11.29
N ARG A 247 -12.62 -47.44 10.94
CA ARG A 247 -12.95 -48.86 11.14
C ARG A 247 -13.64 -49.42 9.89
N ASN A 248 -13.44 -50.69 9.53
CA ASN A 248 -14.09 -51.30 8.36
C ASN A 248 -13.83 -50.55 7.05
N ILE A 249 -12.57 -50.16 6.78
CA ILE A 249 -12.18 -49.45 5.54
C ILE A 249 -12.49 -50.31 4.30
N ALA A 250 -12.21 -51.62 4.38
CA ALA A 250 -12.53 -52.58 3.31
C ALA A 250 -14.03 -52.78 3.07
N GLY A 251 -14.89 -52.41 4.05
CA GLY A 251 -16.34 -52.52 3.97
C GLY A 251 -17.06 -51.26 3.49
N GLY A 252 -16.32 -50.21 3.10
CA GLY A 252 -16.87 -48.98 2.52
C GLY A 252 -17.54 -48.01 3.51
N THR A 253 -17.39 -48.24 4.82
CA THR A 253 -17.95 -47.33 5.85
C THR A 253 -17.16 -46.02 5.97
N TYR A 254 -15.86 -46.06 5.70
CA TYR A 254 -15.00 -44.88 5.60
C TYR A 254 -14.35 -44.86 4.22
N LYS A 255 -14.11 -43.66 3.67
CA LYS A 255 -13.27 -43.52 2.48
C LYS A 255 -11.85 -43.96 2.83
N SER A 256 -11.22 -44.74 1.95
CA SER A 256 -9.83 -45.21 2.12
C SER A 256 -8.80 -44.07 2.03
N VAL A 257 -9.19 -42.96 1.40
CA VAL A 257 -8.35 -41.78 1.20
C VAL A 257 -9.03 -40.52 1.74
N LEU A 258 -8.26 -39.73 2.46
CA LEU A 258 -8.62 -38.41 2.96
C LEU A 258 -8.01 -37.36 2.05
N LYS A 259 -8.83 -36.42 1.56
CA LYS A 259 -8.34 -35.27 0.81
C LYS A 259 -7.92 -34.16 1.79
N ILE A 260 -6.73 -33.62 1.58
CA ILE A 260 -6.23 -32.41 2.25
C ILE A 260 -5.88 -31.36 1.19
N GLN A 261 -5.99 -30.10 1.56
CA GLN A 261 -5.43 -28.97 0.83
C GLN A 261 -4.31 -28.36 1.63
N TYR A 262 -3.18 -28.18 0.97
CA TYR A 262 -1.97 -27.68 1.59
C TYR A 262 -1.28 -26.65 0.71
N LEU A 263 -0.41 -25.89 1.34
CA LEU A 263 0.46 -24.91 0.72
C LEU A 263 1.88 -25.11 1.26
N LEU A 264 2.87 -24.75 0.45
CA LEU A 264 4.28 -24.81 0.82
C LEU A 264 4.74 -23.42 1.29
N LYS A 265 5.23 -23.34 2.52
CA LYS A 265 5.71 -22.08 3.12
C LYS A 265 6.87 -21.46 2.35
N SER A 266 7.68 -22.28 1.68
CA SER A 266 8.78 -21.81 0.85
C SER A 266 8.30 -21.16 -0.45
N GLU A 267 7.18 -21.62 -1.01
CA GLU A 267 6.54 -20.97 -2.16
C GLU A 267 5.87 -19.67 -1.74
N GLU A 268 5.22 -19.63 -0.58
CA GLU A 268 4.68 -18.39 0.00
C GLU A 268 5.77 -17.36 0.30
N ALA A 269 6.87 -17.78 0.91
CA ALA A 269 8.01 -16.92 1.15
C ALA A 269 8.64 -16.41 -0.15
N SER A 270 8.62 -17.22 -1.22
CA SER A 270 9.11 -16.83 -2.53
C SER A 270 8.16 -15.87 -3.24
N ALA A 271 6.84 -16.04 -3.05
CA ALA A 271 5.81 -15.17 -3.62
C ALA A 271 5.80 -13.77 -3.01
N ALA A 272 6.48 -13.55 -1.89
CA ALA A 272 6.77 -12.21 -1.37
C ALA A 272 7.66 -11.38 -2.31
N PHE A 273 8.42 -12.04 -3.20
CA PHE A 273 9.26 -11.38 -4.19
C PHE A 273 8.56 -11.39 -5.55
N SER A 274 8.37 -10.20 -6.12
CA SER A 274 7.86 -10.04 -7.49
C SER A 274 8.96 -9.49 -8.40
N ASP A 275 8.88 -9.78 -9.71
CA ASP A 275 9.81 -9.22 -10.68
C ASP A 275 9.65 -7.68 -10.72
N GLY A 276 10.73 -7.01 -10.30
CA GLY A 276 10.86 -5.57 -10.19
C GLY A 276 11.72 -4.96 -11.30
N THR A 277 11.91 -5.67 -12.41
CA THR A 277 12.60 -5.13 -13.59
C THR A 277 11.75 -4.03 -14.22
N GLY A 278 12.30 -2.82 -14.38
CA GLY A 278 11.58 -1.67 -14.95
C GLY A 278 10.45 -1.12 -14.07
N LYS A 279 10.49 -1.40 -12.76
CA LYS A 279 9.49 -0.94 -11.80
C LYS A 279 10.12 -0.14 -10.67
N ILE A 280 9.35 0.81 -10.14
CA ILE A 280 9.71 1.59 -8.97
C ILE A 280 9.71 0.68 -7.74
N LYS A 281 10.88 0.45 -7.14
CA LYS A 281 11.06 -0.38 -5.93
C LYS A 281 11.45 0.45 -4.72
N VAL A 282 12.20 1.52 -4.97
CA VAL A 282 12.72 2.43 -3.96
C VAL A 282 12.34 3.86 -4.33
N ILE A 283 12.29 4.73 -3.34
CA ILE A 283 12.09 6.19 -3.50
C ILE A 283 13.04 6.79 -4.54
N SER A 284 14.27 6.28 -4.65
CA SER A 284 15.27 6.73 -5.64
C SER A 284 14.93 6.35 -7.08
N ASP A 285 14.11 5.32 -7.28
CA ASP A 285 13.75 4.84 -8.61
C ASP A 285 12.61 5.67 -9.23
N VAL A 286 12.02 6.59 -8.46
CA VAL A 286 10.97 7.46 -8.97
C VAL A 286 11.59 8.47 -9.94
N PRO A 287 11.20 8.47 -11.23
CA PRO A 287 11.84 9.26 -12.29
C PRO A 287 11.45 10.75 -12.24
N TYR A 288 11.72 11.43 -11.12
CA TYR A 288 11.63 12.89 -11.05
C TYR A 288 12.90 13.53 -11.62
N VAL A 289 12.71 14.45 -12.56
CA VAL A 289 13.78 15.32 -13.08
C VAL A 289 13.66 16.71 -12.47
N ASN A 290 14.76 17.48 -12.48
CA ASN A 290 14.77 18.88 -12.00
C ASN A 290 13.62 19.69 -12.63
N PRO A 291 13.01 20.63 -11.87
CA PRO A 291 11.85 21.37 -12.34
C PRO A 291 12.25 22.34 -13.46
N VAL A 292 11.34 22.60 -14.41
CA VAL A 292 11.52 23.71 -15.36
C VAL A 292 11.19 25.03 -14.65
N TYR A 293 12.08 26.03 -14.75
CA TYR A 293 11.92 27.28 -14.00
C TYR A 293 10.68 28.08 -14.44
N SER A 294 10.38 28.09 -15.75
CA SER A 294 9.19 28.73 -16.32
C SER A 294 7.87 28.26 -15.70
N ASP A 295 7.80 27.00 -15.24
CA ASP A 295 6.56 26.40 -14.74
C ASP A 295 6.32 26.70 -13.26
N ILE A 296 7.33 27.26 -12.58
CA ILE A 296 7.23 27.64 -11.17
C ILE A 296 6.36 28.88 -11.03
N ASN A 297 5.31 28.78 -10.22
CA ASN A 297 4.39 29.89 -9.96
C ASN A 297 5.06 31.05 -9.20
N SER A 298 4.38 32.19 -9.13
CA SER A 298 4.92 33.40 -8.47
C SER A 298 5.22 33.21 -6.99
N VAL A 299 4.47 32.35 -6.28
CA VAL A 299 4.69 32.06 -4.86
C VAL A 299 6.00 31.28 -4.67
N GLY A 300 6.23 30.26 -5.50
CA GLY A 300 7.47 29.49 -5.52
C GLY A 300 8.66 30.36 -5.90
N ARG A 301 8.52 31.21 -6.93
CA ARG A 301 9.58 32.17 -7.31
C ARG A 301 9.92 33.13 -6.18
N SER A 302 8.93 33.67 -5.47
CA SER A 302 9.18 34.54 -4.31
C SER A 302 9.99 33.81 -3.24
N TRP A 303 9.67 32.54 -2.96
CA TRP A 303 10.45 31.73 -2.02
C TRP A 303 11.89 31.50 -2.52
N ILE A 304 12.07 31.18 -3.80
CA ILE A 304 13.39 30.99 -4.42
C ILE A 304 14.23 32.27 -4.29
N PHE A 305 13.65 33.44 -4.50
CA PHE A 305 14.36 34.72 -4.36
C PHE A 305 14.79 34.99 -2.92
N GLU A 306 13.94 34.69 -1.93
CA GLU A 306 14.29 34.79 -0.51
C GLU A 306 15.39 33.78 -0.13
N TYR A 307 15.35 32.56 -0.67
CA TYR A 307 16.36 31.55 -0.42
C TYR A 307 17.70 31.89 -1.10
N THR A 308 17.66 32.41 -2.32
CA THR A 308 18.84 32.92 -3.05
C THR A 308 19.54 34.02 -2.24
N LEU A 309 18.77 34.95 -1.64
CA LEU A 309 19.31 35.97 -0.75
C LEU A 309 20.05 35.35 0.44
N ALA A 310 19.48 34.32 1.07
CA ALA A 310 20.09 33.65 2.21
C ALA A 310 21.42 32.95 1.82
N LEU A 311 21.46 32.28 0.66
CA LEU A 311 22.70 31.72 0.10
C LEU A 311 23.74 32.80 -0.21
N CYS A 312 23.32 33.94 -0.78
CA CYS A 312 24.23 35.06 -1.05
C CYS A 312 24.81 35.66 0.23
N LYS A 313 24.02 35.77 1.32
CA LYS A 313 24.53 36.20 2.64
C LYS A 313 25.58 35.25 3.19
N GLU A 314 25.37 33.95 3.05
CA GLU A 314 26.33 32.93 3.47
C GLU A 314 27.64 33.02 2.68
N MET A 315 27.57 33.08 1.34
CA MET A 315 28.74 33.23 0.49
C MET A 315 29.51 34.51 0.80
N LEU A 316 28.81 35.64 0.96
CA LEU A 316 29.41 36.91 1.37
C LEU A 316 30.10 36.80 2.74
N GLY A 317 29.47 36.10 3.68
CA GLY A 317 30.05 35.80 4.99
C GLY A 317 31.37 35.02 4.87
N TYR A 318 31.41 33.95 4.06
CA TYR A 318 32.63 33.18 3.82
C TYR A 318 33.73 34.00 3.13
N VAL A 319 33.37 34.84 2.16
CA VAL A 319 34.30 35.75 1.48
C VAL A 319 34.89 36.73 2.51
N ARG A 320 34.07 37.42 3.29
CA ARG A 320 34.52 38.38 4.32
C ARG A 320 35.37 37.74 5.40
N GLY A 321 35.08 36.50 5.78
CA GLY A 321 35.89 35.76 6.74
C GLY A 321 37.32 35.47 6.28
N LYS A 322 37.52 35.25 4.97
CA LYS A 322 38.86 35.06 4.41
C LYS A 322 39.67 36.35 4.35
N TYR A 323 39.03 37.52 4.34
CA TYR A 323 39.68 38.83 4.24
C TYR A 323 39.81 39.59 5.58
N SER A 324 39.41 38.99 6.71
CA SER A 324 39.46 39.59 8.06
C SER A 324 40.87 40.02 8.54
N THR A 325 41.94 39.69 7.83
CA THR A 325 43.32 39.99 8.23
C THR A 325 44.06 40.95 7.29
N VAL A 326 43.40 41.55 6.30
CA VAL A 326 44.06 42.56 5.44
C VAL A 326 43.96 43.93 6.13
N PRO A 327 45.06 44.51 6.64
CA PRO A 327 45.01 45.82 7.27
C PRO A 327 44.76 46.87 6.20
N ILE A 328 43.58 47.50 6.21
CA ILE A 328 43.29 48.65 5.37
C ILE A 328 43.78 49.90 6.11
N PRO A 329 44.72 50.70 5.55
CA PRO A 329 45.16 51.94 6.20
C PRO A 329 44.00 52.95 6.28
N GLY A 330 43.57 53.30 7.49
CA GLY A 330 42.72 54.48 7.75
C GLY A 330 41.25 54.25 8.07
N ALA A 331 40.76 53.01 8.19
CA ALA A 331 39.43 52.73 8.73
C ALA A 331 39.37 51.36 9.40
N ASP A 332 39.02 51.33 10.68
CA ASP A 332 38.67 50.10 11.40
C ASP A 332 37.28 49.61 10.95
N VAL A 333 37.17 49.14 9.70
CA VAL A 333 35.96 48.48 9.22
C VAL A 333 35.93 47.08 9.83
N THR A 334 35.11 46.90 10.86
CA THR A 334 34.87 45.56 11.43
C THR A 334 33.96 44.79 10.47
N LEU A 335 34.44 43.67 9.94
CA LEU A 335 33.68 42.82 9.02
C LEU A 335 32.65 41.98 9.79
N ASN A 336 31.36 42.14 9.48
CA ASN A 336 30.24 41.43 10.13
C ASN A 336 30.09 39.96 9.65
N GLN A 337 31.17 39.18 9.70
CA GLN A 337 31.17 37.79 9.22
C GLN A 337 30.22 36.90 10.01
N SER A 338 30.39 36.83 11.34
CA SER A 338 29.63 35.90 12.21
C SER A 338 28.13 36.11 12.11
N ASP A 339 27.73 37.38 12.06
CA ASP A 339 26.33 37.77 12.06
C ASP A 339 25.67 37.44 10.71
N LEU A 340 26.40 37.63 9.61
CA LEU A 340 25.92 37.26 8.27
C LEU A 340 25.72 35.74 8.13
N ILE A 341 26.67 34.92 8.59
CA ILE A 341 26.56 33.45 8.52
C ILE A 341 25.42 32.96 9.43
N THR A 342 25.29 33.54 10.63
CA THR A 342 24.23 33.18 11.57
C THR A 342 22.86 33.52 11.01
N ALA A 343 22.68 34.73 10.46
CA ALA A 343 21.44 35.16 9.83
C ALA A 343 21.10 34.32 8.59
N ALA A 344 22.10 34.01 7.76
CA ALA A 344 21.90 33.17 6.57
C ALA A 344 21.43 31.77 6.93
N THR A 345 22.08 31.11 7.90
CA THR A 345 21.71 29.75 8.34
C THR A 345 20.29 29.73 8.92
N SER A 346 19.98 30.71 9.80
CA SER A 346 18.66 30.85 10.40
C SER A 346 17.56 31.10 9.36
N GLU A 347 17.80 31.96 8.36
CA GLU A 347 16.83 32.23 7.30
C GLU A 347 16.61 31.01 6.39
N LYS A 348 17.68 30.27 6.03
CA LYS A 348 17.58 29.04 5.22
C LYS A 348 16.71 27.98 5.90
N GLU A 349 17.00 27.67 7.16
CA GLU A 349 16.23 26.69 7.94
C GLU A 349 14.76 27.11 8.03
N ARG A 350 14.50 28.38 8.40
CA ARG A 350 13.14 28.92 8.50
C ARG A 350 12.37 28.83 7.17
N LEU A 351 13.04 29.09 6.04
CA LEU A 351 12.40 29.02 4.72
C LEU A 351 12.05 27.58 4.35
N ILE A 352 12.94 26.63 4.61
CA ILE A 352 12.69 25.20 4.38
C ILE A 352 11.54 24.71 5.26
N ASP A 353 11.55 25.04 6.55
CA ASP A 353 10.49 24.64 7.49
C ASP A 353 9.14 25.22 7.08
N ARG A 354 9.11 26.50 6.68
CA ARG A 354 7.89 27.14 6.16
C ARG A 354 7.38 26.44 4.91
N LEU A 355 8.27 26.06 3.99
CA LEU A 355 7.90 25.36 2.76
C LEU A 355 7.31 23.98 3.09
N ARG A 356 7.97 23.21 3.94
CA ARG A 356 7.50 21.88 4.37
C ARG A 356 6.15 21.95 5.08
N ALA A 357 5.98 22.91 5.99
CA ALA A 357 4.70 23.13 6.67
C ALA A 357 3.58 23.48 5.67
N TYR A 358 3.85 24.35 4.70
CA TYR A 358 2.89 24.68 3.64
C TYR A 358 2.52 23.47 2.78
N LEU A 359 3.50 22.62 2.45
CA LEU A 359 3.25 21.38 1.70
C LEU A 359 2.43 20.38 2.53
N ASP A 360 2.75 20.21 3.82
CA ASP A 360 1.98 19.34 4.72
C ASP A 360 0.53 19.79 4.87
N GLU A 361 0.27 21.09 4.97
CA GLU A 361 -1.09 21.65 5.01
C GLU A 361 -1.88 21.48 3.71
N THR A 362 -1.16 21.35 2.58
CA THR A 362 -1.76 21.13 1.26
C THR A 362 -1.76 19.65 0.85
N SER A 363 -1.46 18.75 1.80
CA SER A 363 -1.53 17.31 1.59
C SER A 363 -2.94 16.81 1.35
N ARG A 364 -3.03 15.74 0.55
CA ARG A 364 -4.31 15.06 0.27
C ARG A 364 -5.05 14.69 1.57
N GLU A 365 -4.34 14.22 2.59
CA GLU A 365 -4.91 13.93 3.91
C GLU A 365 -5.54 15.17 4.54
N LYS A 366 -4.80 16.27 4.64
CA LYS A 366 -5.30 17.53 5.24
C LYS A 366 -6.42 18.17 4.42
N LEU A 367 -6.37 18.09 3.11
CA LEU A 367 -7.43 18.60 2.24
C LEU A 367 -8.72 17.78 2.38
N LEU A 368 -8.62 16.44 2.50
CA LEU A 368 -9.77 15.58 2.74
C LEU A 368 -10.34 15.78 4.15
N GLU A 369 -9.48 15.89 5.16
CA GLU A 369 -9.88 16.18 6.55
C GLU A 369 -10.64 17.51 6.63
N ARG A 370 -10.12 18.58 5.99
CA ARG A 370 -10.79 19.88 5.91
C ARG A 370 -12.16 19.76 5.22
N ARG A 371 -12.26 19.02 4.11
CA ARG A 371 -13.53 18.79 3.41
C ARG A 371 -14.56 18.05 4.27
N THR A 372 -14.12 17.03 5.02
CA THR A 372 -15.00 16.31 5.96
C THR A 372 -15.51 17.26 7.05
N GLN A 373 -14.63 18.07 7.64
CA GLN A 373 -15.03 19.05 8.66
C GLN A 373 -16.00 20.10 8.09
N GLU A 374 -15.76 20.60 6.88
CA GLU A 374 -16.67 21.52 6.18
C GLU A 374 -18.06 20.88 5.99
N SER A 375 -18.11 19.61 5.56
CA SER A 375 -19.37 18.87 5.41
C SER A 375 -20.11 18.72 6.74
N ASP A 376 -19.40 18.38 7.82
CA ASP A 376 -19.99 18.24 9.16
C ASP A 376 -20.55 19.57 9.69
N PHE A 377 -19.86 20.69 9.39
CA PHE A 377 -20.36 22.02 9.74
C PHE A 377 -21.58 22.40 8.89
N LEU A 378 -21.57 22.10 7.60
CA LEU A 378 -22.72 22.32 6.71
C LEU A 378 -23.93 21.48 7.15
N GLU A 379 -23.75 20.22 7.55
CA GLU A 379 -24.85 19.39 8.08
C GLU A 379 -25.44 20.00 9.35
N LYS A 380 -24.59 20.49 10.27
CA LYS A 380 -25.05 21.18 11.49
C LYS A 380 -25.80 22.48 11.18
N GLU A 381 -25.41 23.21 10.15
CA GLU A 381 -26.14 24.40 9.69
C GLU A 381 -27.47 24.02 9.04
N LEU A 382 -27.47 23.04 8.13
CA LEU A 382 -28.68 22.56 7.46
C LEU A 382 -29.67 21.92 8.44
N GLY A 383 -29.21 21.23 9.48
CA GLY A 383 -30.06 20.69 10.55
C GLY A 383 -30.76 21.76 11.39
N ARG A 384 -30.29 23.02 11.35
CA ARG A 384 -31.00 24.17 11.95
C ARG A 384 -32.04 24.77 11.01
N VAL A 385 -32.01 24.42 9.73
CA VAL A 385 -33.06 24.82 8.78
C VAL A 385 -34.27 23.91 9.01
N PRO A 386 -35.46 24.47 9.30
CA PRO A 386 -36.65 23.65 9.50
C PRO A 386 -36.95 22.85 8.23
N PHE A 387 -37.05 21.52 8.36
CA PHE A 387 -37.47 20.67 7.25
C PHE A 387 -38.87 21.07 6.78
N THR A 388 -39.06 21.23 5.48
CA THR A 388 -40.38 21.37 4.88
C THR A 388 -41.16 20.08 5.11
N ILE A 389 -42.28 20.16 5.83
CA ILE A 389 -43.19 19.03 6.03
C ILE A 389 -43.77 18.68 4.66
N TYR A 390 -43.43 17.50 4.15
CA TYR A 390 -44.10 16.92 2.99
C TYR A 390 -45.46 16.38 3.45
N ILE A 391 -46.54 17.00 2.98
CA ILE A 391 -47.89 16.47 3.13
C ILE A 391 -48.14 15.58 1.89
N GLY A 392 -48.24 14.28 2.12
CA GLY A 392 -48.62 13.27 1.12
C GLY A 392 -50.10 12.92 1.21
#